data_AF-A0A1M7MLN2-F1
#
_entry.id   AF-A0A1M7MLN2-F1
#
_cell.length_a   1.000
_cell.length_b   1.000
_cell.length_c   1.000
_cell.angle_alpha   90.00
_cell.angle_beta   90.00
_cell.angle_gamma   90.00
#
_symmetry.space_group_name_H-M   'P 1'
#
loop_
_entity.id
_entity.type
_entity.pdbx_description
1 polymer ?
#
loop_
_entity_poly.entity_id
_entity_poly.type
_entity_poly.pdbx_seq_one_letter_code
_entity_poly.pdbx_strand_id
1 'polypeptide(L)'
;MKPIKKLIIIYLLFSFLLLTGCQYFADPFLPDVSFVIDRINSGASEIDYEKYIKIEMYKSRLLFDHTTEEGGPDDEACNLIYEFRVINISDETIKVNLKRFVPPELNQIIIAGQQTEMFSPHEYIVLKPGERIHAEGGVLMRHYNKLSEEEKEIFNKYKDTLYFELRINGKKAYVKVSS
;
A
#
# COMPACT_ATOMS: atom_id res chain seq x y z
N MET A 1 18.27 41.40 -37.14
CA MET A 1 18.93 40.14 -36.71
C MET A 1 18.65 39.06 -37.74
N LYS A 2 19.69 38.44 -38.31
CA LYS A 2 19.60 37.49 -39.44
C LYS A 2 18.66 36.30 -39.12
N PRO A 3 17.87 35.80 -40.10
CA PRO A 3 16.85 34.75 -39.91
C PRO A 3 17.38 33.47 -39.25
N ILE A 4 18.67 33.18 -39.45
CA ILE A 4 19.39 32.05 -38.84
C ILE A 4 19.36 32.09 -37.30
N LYS A 5 19.48 33.27 -36.68
CA LYS A 5 19.44 33.38 -35.21
C LYS A 5 18.06 33.08 -34.63
N LYS A 6 16.97 33.39 -35.36
CA LYS A 6 15.60 33.07 -34.93
C LYS A 6 15.31 31.57 -35.02
N LEU A 7 15.86 30.89 -36.04
CA LEU A 7 15.69 29.45 -36.23
C LEU A 7 16.35 28.64 -35.11
N ILE A 8 17.55 29.03 -34.67
CA ILE A 8 18.29 28.37 -33.58
C ILE A 8 17.55 28.50 -32.24
N ILE A 9 16.96 29.67 -31.96
CA ILE A 9 16.21 29.89 -30.72
C ILE A 9 14.95 29.00 -30.68
N ILE A 10 14.23 28.87 -31.81
CA ILE A 10 13.06 28.00 -31.91
C ILE A 10 13.46 26.53 -31.73
N TYR A 11 14.56 26.11 -32.34
CA TYR A 11 15.08 24.74 -32.19
C TYR A 11 15.46 24.42 -30.74
N LEU A 12 16.13 25.35 -30.05
CA LEU A 12 16.50 25.21 -28.64
C LEU A 12 15.27 25.11 -27.73
N LEU A 13 14.25 25.95 -27.95
CA LEU A 13 12.98 25.90 -27.22
C LEU A 13 12.22 24.58 -27.46
N PHE A 14 12.20 24.07 -28.70
CA PHE A 14 11.56 22.79 -29.02
C PHE A 14 12.33 21.59 -28.46
N SER A 15 13.67 21.63 -28.47
CA SER A 15 14.49 20.59 -27.83
C SER A 15 14.33 20.59 -26.30
N PHE A 16 14.10 21.75 -25.68
CA PHE A 16 13.81 21.82 -24.24
C PHE A 16 12.45 21.18 -23.91
N LEU A 17 11.42 21.45 -24.73
CA LEU A 17 10.10 20.82 -24.62
C LEU A 17 10.14 19.29 -24.84
N LEU A 18 11.02 18.81 -25.73
CA LEU A 18 11.25 17.38 -25.97
C LEU A 18 12.07 16.71 -24.85
N LEU A 19 13.00 17.43 -24.22
CA LEU A 19 13.79 16.93 -23.08
C LEU A 19 13.00 16.94 -21.76
N THR A 20 12.02 17.83 -21.60
CA THR A 20 11.01 17.74 -20.52
C THR A 20 9.84 16.82 -20.87
N GLY A 21 9.93 16.14 -22.03
CA GLY A 21 8.93 15.19 -22.49
C GLY A 21 8.82 14.00 -21.54
N CYS A 22 7.84 14.07 -20.65
CA CYS A 22 7.26 12.95 -19.90
C CYS A 22 8.27 12.02 -19.22
N GLN A 23 9.10 12.53 -18.29
CA GLN A 23 9.36 11.70 -17.11
C GLN A 23 8.06 11.67 -16.31
N TYR A 24 7.20 10.69 -16.61
CA TYR A 24 6.03 10.37 -15.79
C TYR A 24 6.56 9.79 -14.48
N PHE A 25 7.02 10.67 -13.59
CA PHE A 25 7.30 10.30 -12.21
C PHE A 25 5.95 9.94 -11.62
N ALA A 26 5.65 8.65 -11.53
CA ALA A 26 4.47 8.22 -10.80
C ALA A 26 4.60 8.77 -9.39
N ASP A 27 3.58 9.47 -8.90
CA ASP A 27 3.62 10.09 -7.57
C ASP A 27 4.05 9.07 -6.52
N PRO A 28 4.80 9.45 -5.47
CA PRO A 28 5.11 8.54 -4.38
C PRO A 28 3.82 8.05 -3.70
N PHE A 29 3.88 6.89 -3.04
CA PHE A 29 2.80 6.47 -2.14
C PHE A 29 2.67 7.44 -0.97
N LEU A 30 1.49 7.50 -0.38
CA LEU A 30 1.25 8.26 0.84
C LEU A 30 2.18 7.78 1.97
N PRO A 31 2.65 8.72 2.82
CA PRO A 31 3.68 8.42 3.81
C PRO A 31 3.13 7.75 5.08
N ASP A 32 1.83 7.86 5.34
CA ASP A 32 1.20 7.42 6.58
C ASP A 32 -0.31 7.11 6.42
N VAL A 33 -0.86 6.29 7.32
CA VAL A 33 -2.27 5.88 7.35
C VAL A 33 -3.24 7.04 7.52
N SER A 34 -2.85 8.09 8.24
CA SER A 34 -3.68 9.29 8.43
C SER A 34 -4.10 9.92 7.10
N PHE A 35 -3.15 10.06 6.16
CA PHE A 35 -3.44 10.56 4.82
C PHE A 35 -4.40 9.63 4.07
N VAL A 36 -4.26 8.31 4.19
CA VAL A 36 -5.16 7.36 3.54
C VAL A 36 -6.58 7.51 4.07
N ILE A 37 -6.73 7.63 5.39
CA ILE A 37 -8.02 7.87 6.06
C ILE A 37 -8.64 9.18 5.56
N ASP A 38 -7.86 10.26 5.46
CA ASP A 38 -8.35 11.54 4.94
C ASP A 38 -8.82 11.43 3.49
N ARG A 39 -8.13 10.66 2.64
CA ARG A 39 -8.53 10.43 1.24
C ARG A 39 -9.80 9.59 1.13
N ILE A 40 -9.97 8.59 1.99
CA ILE A 40 -11.22 7.81 2.10
C ILE A 40 -12.37 8.75 2.47
N ASN A 41 -12.21 9.53 3.55
CA ASN A 41 -13.26 10.41 4.07
C ASN A 41 -13.64 11.54 3.11
N SER A 42 -12.69 12.05 2.33
CA SER A 42 -12.92 13.09 1.33
C SER A 42 -13.42 12.57 -0.02
N GLY A 43 -13.47 11.26 -0.24
CA GLY A 43 -13.84 10.68 -1.53
C GLY A 43 -12.82 10.96 -2.64
N ALA A 44 -11.54 11.10 -2.29
CA ALA A 44 -10.48 11.50 -3.22
C ALA A 44 -9.97 10.37 -4.14
N SER A 45 -10.66 9.22 -4.17
CA SER A 45 -10.35 8.13 -5.11
C SER A 45 -10.62 8.57 -6.55
N GLU A 46 -9.64 8.35 -7.42
CA GLU A 46 -9.71 8.68 -8.85
C GLU A 46 -10.45 7.60 -9.66
N ILE A 47 -10.64 6.43 -9.05
CA ILE A 47 -11.26 5.26 -9.64
C ILE A 47 -12.10 4.52 -8.59
N ASP A 48 -13.22 3.98 -9.06
CA ASP A 48 -14.04 3.02 -8.31
C ASP A 48 -13.38 1.64 -8.42
N TYR A 49 -12.59 1.28 -7.42
CA TYR A 49 -11.75 0.08 -7.44
C TYR A 49 -12.57 -1.22 -7.49
N GLU A 50 -13.79 -1.22 -6.96
CA GLU A 50 -14.67 -2.40 -6.85
C GLU A 50 -15.14 -2.91 -8.21
N LYS A 51 -14.99 -2.11 -9.27
CA LYS A 51 -15.23 -2.54 -10.66
C LYS A 51 -14.09 -3.36 -11.24
N TYR A 52 -12.90 -3.30 -10.64
CA TYR A 52 -11.68 -3.88 -11.21
C TYR A 52 -11.11 -4.97 -10.32
N ILE A 53 -11.05 -4.74 -9.01
CA ILE A 53 -10.43 -5.66 -8.07
C ILE A 53 -11.33 -5.97 -6.88
N LYS A 54 -11.21 -7.21 -6.39
CA LYS A 54 -11.70 -7.63 -5.08
C LYS A 54 -10.52 -7.86 -4.15
N ILE A 55 -10.58 -7.31 -2.95
CA ILE A 55 -9.63 -7.60 -1.87
C ILE A 55 -10.28 -8.58 -0.90
N GLU A 56 -9.67 -9.75 -0.73
CA GLU A 56 -10.09 -10.75 0.26
C GLU A 56 -9.06 -10.77 1.38
N MET A 57 -9.44 -10.28 2.56
CA MET A 57 -8.63 -10.41 3.77
C MET A 57 -8.96 -11.69 4.52
N TYR A 58 -7.93 -12.32 5.09
CA TYR A 58 -8.06 -13.42 6.03
C TYR A 58 -7.86 -12.93 7.46
N LYS A 59 -8.37 -13.68 8.43
CA LYS A 59 -8.13 -13.42 9.85
C LYS A 59 -6.62 -13.42 10.12
N SER A 60 -6.17 -12.36 10.78
CA SER A 60 -4.79 -12.20 11.21
C SER A 60 -4.38 -13.30 12.20
N ARG A 61 -3.10 -13.69 12.14
CA ARG A 61 -2.51 -14.73 12.98
C ARG A 61 -1.38 -14.14 13.82
N LEU A 62 -1.30 -14.52 15.08
CA LEU A 62 -0.13 -14.24 15.92
C LEU A 62 0.87 -15.39 15.79
N LEU A 63 2.11 -15.06 15.48
CA LEU A 63 3.25 -15.98 15.51
C LEU A 63 4.17 -15.57 16.66
N PHE A 64 4.28 -16.45 17.64
CA PHE A 64 5.12 -16.27 18.83
C PHE A 64 6.54 -16.82 18.63
N ASP A 65 6.69 -17.79 17.72
CA ASP A 65 7.97 -18.37 17.34
C ASP A 65 8.65 -17.50 16.28
N HIS A 66 9.99 -17.39 16.33
CA HIS A 66 10.84 -16.68 15.36
C HIS A 66 10.96 -15.15 15.52
N THR A 67 10.80 -14.61 16.72
CA THR A 67 11.02 -13.18 17.01
C THR A 67 12.37 -12.87 17.66
N THR A 68 13.07 -13.87 18.19
CA THR A 68 14.46 -13.75 18.69
C THR A 68 15.50 -13.95 17.58
N GLU A 69 16.75 -13.52 17.81
CA GLU A 69 17.87 -13.77 16.87
C GLU A 69 18.10 -15.27 16.59
N GLU A 70 17.79 -16.13 17.56
CA GLU A 70 17.94 -17.59 17.48
C GLU A 70 16.72 -18.28 16.83
N GLY A 71 15.68 -17.52 16.49
CA GLY A 71 14.46 -18.04 15.87
C GLY A 71 13.54 -18.80 16.84
N GLY A 72 13.75 -18.67 18.16
CA GLY A 72 12.90 -19.25 19.21
C GLY A 72 11.74 -18.34 19.64
N PRO A 73 10.90 -18.79 20.59
CA PRO A 73 9.86 -17.98 21.21
C PRO A 73 10.46 -16.73 21.86
N ASP A 74 9.80 -15.59 21.71
CA ASP A 74 10.16 -14.33 22.38
C ASP A 74 9.03 -13.92 23.31
N ASP A 75 9.34 -13.65 24.57
CA ASP A 75 8.37 -13.19 25.56
C ASP A 75 8.11 -11.68 25.50
N GLU A 76 8.91 -10.93 24.73
CA GLU A 76 8.85 -9.47 24.61
C GLU A 76 8.16 -9.01 23.32
N ALA A 77 8.34 -9.73 22.21
CA ALA A 77 7.70 -9.42 20.93
C ALA A 77 7.06 -10.64 20.24
N CYS A 78 6.02 -10.39 19.45
CA CYS A 78 5.46 -11.39 18.54
C CYS A 78 5.14 -10.77 17.19
N ASN A 79 4.97 -11.60 16.17
CA ASN A 79 4.58 -11.16 14.84
C ASN A 79 3.06 -11.25 14.67
N LEU A 80 2.43 -10.17 14.23
CA LEU A 80 1.07 -10.20 13.69
C LEU A 80 1.14 -10.33 12.17
N ILE A 81 0.59 -11.42 11.66
CA ILE A 81 0.62 -11.75 10.23
C ILE A 81 -0.71 -11.38 9.61
N TYR A 82 -0.64 -10.54 8.58
CA TYR A 82 -1.75 -10.22 7.69
C TYR A 82 -1.63 -11.03 6.41
N GLU A 83 -2.73 -11.63 5.98
CA GLU A 83 -2.83 -12.38 4.74
C GLU A 83 -4.01 -11.84 3.93
N PHE A 84 -3.79 -11.55 2.65
CA PHE A 84 -4.85 -11.08 1.76
C PHE A 84 -4.59 -11.43 0.30
N ARG A 85 -5.66 -11.41 -0.49
CA ARG A 85 -5.62 -11.57 -1.94
C ARG A 85 -6.19 -10.36 -2.64
N VAL A 86 -5.57 -9.97 -3.74
CA VAL A 86 -6.12 -8.97 -4.67
C VAL A 86 -6.42 -9.69 -5.98
N ILE A 87 -7.69 -9.74 -6.36
CA ILE A 87 -8.17 -10.52 -7.50
C ILE A 87 -8.70 -9.55 -8.56
N ASN A 88 -8.25 -9.67 -9.81
CA ASN A 88 -8.86 -8.95 -10.92
C ASN A 88 -10.22 -9.58 -11.24
N ILE A 89 -11.30 -8.85 -10.97
CA ILE A 89 -12.68 -9.27 -11.22
C ILE A 89 -13.29 -8.61 -12.47
N SER A 90 -12.56 -7.73 -13.13
CA SER A 90 -12.97 -7.16 -14.42
C SER A 90 -12.73 -8.13 -15.59
N ASP A 91 -13.28 -7.78 -16.75
CA ASP A 91 -13.06 -8.46 -18.02
C ASP A 91 -11.82 -7.95 -18.77
N GLU A 92 -11.11 -6.96 -18.24
CA GLU A 92 -9.90 -6.40 -18.83
C GLU A 92 -8.62 -6.78 -18.08
N THR A 93 -7.49 -6.67 -18.77
CA THR A 93 -6.16 -6.79 -18.14
C THR A 93 -5.80 -5.48 -17.47
N ILE A 94 -5.44 -5.53 -16.19
CA ILE A 94 -5.12 -4.35 -15.38
C ILE A 94 -3.66 -4.36 -14.89
N LYS A 95 -3.13 -3.18 -14.59
CA LYS A 95 -1.87 -2.99 -13.86
C LYS A 95 -2.16 -2.59 -12.43
N VAL A 96 -1.64 -3.33 -11.46
CA VAL A 96 -1.89 -3.13 -10.03
C VAL A 96 -0.59 -2.90 -9.26
N ASN A 97 -0.60 -1.93 -8.36
CA ASN A 97 0.36 -1.80 -7.27
C ASN A 97 -0.41 -1.36 -6.01
N LEU A 98 0.15 -1.62 -4.83
CA LEU A 98 -0.48 -1.27 -3.56
C LEU A 98 0.55 -0.99 -2.46
N LYS A 99 0.14 -0.15 -1.52
CA LYS A 99 0.77 0.00 -0.21
C LYS A 99 -0.27 -0.28 0.86
N ARG A 100 0.08 -1.14 1.81
CA ARG A 100 -0.76 -1.44 2.98
C ARG A 100 -0.32 -0.62 4.18
N PHE A 101 -1.28 -0.29 5.02
CA PHE A 101 -1.10 0.42 6.28
C PHE A 101 -1.93 -0.23 7.37
N VAL A 102 -1.37 -0.30 8.56
CA VAL A 102 -2.06 -0.79 9.75
C VAL A 102 -2.92 0.33 10.37
N PRO A 103 -4.08 0.04 10.98
CA PRO A 103 -4.88 1.05 11.67
C PRO A 103 -4.08 1.84 12.71
N PRO A 104 -4.28 3.17 12.79
CA PRO A 104 -3.51 4.01 13.71
C PRO A 104 -3.73 3.63 15.18
N GLU A 105 -4.87 3.03 15.53
CA GLU A 105 -5.16 2.54 16.88
C GLU A 105 -4.18 1.44 17.35
N LEU A 106 -3.55 0.72 16.41
CA LEU A 106 -2.55 -0.30 16.72
C LEU A 106 -1.12 0.25 16.85
N ASN A 107 -0.89 1.55 16.56
CA ASN A 107 0.46 2.14 16.59
C ASN A 107 1.12 2.10 17.97
N GLN A 108 0.33 2.08 19.05
CA GLN A 108 0.85 1.96 20.41
C GLN A 108 1.31 0.53 20.76
N ILE A 109 0.91 -0.46 19.96
CA ILE A 109 1.19 -1.89 20.16
C ILE A 109 2.28 -2.36 19.20
N ILE A 110 2.29 -1.83 17.97
CA ILE A 110 3.19 -2.22 16.89
C ILE A 110 4.52 -1.48 16.99
N ILE A 111 5.60 -2.25 16.98
CA ILE A 111 6.98 -1.78 17.04
C ILE A 111 7.46 -1.42 15.63
N ALA A 112 7.21 -2.29 14.64
CA ALA A 112 7.66 -2.09 13.26
C ALA A 112 6.71 -2.73 12.23
N GLY A 113 6.75 -2.22 10.99
CA GLY A 113 5.96 -2.75 9.88
C GLY A 113 4.56 -2.14 9.75
N GLN A 114 4.32 -0.97 10.35
CA GLN A 114 3.05 -0.23 10.29
C GLN A 114 2.60 0.06 8.85
N GLN A 115 3.53 0.10 7.90
CA GLN A 115 3.26 0.22 6.48
C GLN A 115 4.20 -0.65 5.64
N THR A 116 3.73 -1.09 4.48
CA THR A 116 4.55 -1.88 3.54
C THR A 116 4.12 -1.60 2.11
N GLU A 117 5.09 -1.21 1.27
CA GLU A 117 4.93 -1.10 -0.17
C GLU A 117 5.11 -2.48 -0.79
N MET A 118 4.20 -2.89 -1.68
CA MET A 118 4.35 -4.16 -2.37
C MET A 118 5.46 -4.08 -3.42
N PHE A 119 5.51 -2.98 -4.16
CA PHE A 119 6.56 -2.65 -5.12
C PHE A 119 6.87 -1.16 -5.07
N SER A 120 8.01 -0.77 -5.66
CA SER A 120 8.35 0.64 -5.83
C SER A 120 7.19 1.40 -6.50
N PRO A 121 6.99 2.71 -6.25
CA PRO A 121 5.85 3.48 -6.80
C PRO A 121 5.67 3.43 -8.33
N HIS A 122 6.73 3.05 -9.06
CA HIS A 122 6.79 2.98 -10.53
C HIS A 122 6.59 1.56 -11.08
N GLU A 123 6.56 0.55 -10.22
CA GLU A 123 6.43 -0.86 -10.59
C GLU A 123 4.97 -1.32 -10.45
N TYR A 124 4.56 -2.25 -11.31
CA TYR A 124 3.19 -2.77 -11.35
C TYR A 124 3.21 -4.25 -11.70
N ILE A 125 2.31 -5.01 -11.09
CA ILE A 125 1.94 -6.34 -11.57
C ILE A 125 0.84 -6.20 -12.62
N VAL A 126 0.96 -6.95 -13.72
CA VAL A 126 -0.12 -7.12 -14.70
C VAL A 126 -0.99 -8.29 -14.27
N LEU A 127 -2.30 -8.09 -14.16
CA LEU A 127 -3.28 -9.13 -13.86
C LEU A 127 -4.29 -9.24 -15.00
N LYS A 128 -4.38 -10.41 -15.62
CA LYS A 128 -5.48 -10.77 -16.53
C LYS A 128 -6.78 -11.02 -15.74
N PRO A 129 -7.95 -11.04 -16.41
CA PRO A 129 -9.21 -11.41 -15.77
C PRO A 129 -9.09 -12.70 -14.96
N GLY A 130 -9.48 -12.66 -13.68
CA GLY A 130 -9.42 -13.79 -12.75
C GLY A 130 -8.04 -14.08 -12.14
N GLU A 131 -6.96 -13.43 -12.58
CA GLU A 131 -5.65 -13.55 -11.93
C GLU A 131 -5.64 -12.82 -10.58
N ARG A 132 -4.73 -13.26 -9.71
CA ARG A 132 -4.66 -12.78 -8.33
C ARG A 132 -3.24 -12.62 -7.83
N ILE A 133 -3.08 -11.64 -6.96
CA ILE A 133 -1.94 -11.48 -6.07
C ILE A 133 -2.30 -12.16 -4.75
N HIS A 134 -1.37 -12.94 -4.20
CA HIS A 134 -1.43 -13.40 -2.83
C HIS A 134 -0.29 -12.73 -2.06
N ALA A 135 -0.62 -12.04 -0.97
CA ALA A 135 0.36 -11.33 -0.15
C ALA A 135 0.18 -11.72 1.32
N GLU A 136 1.31 -12.02 1.95
CA GLU A 136 1.44 -12.19 3.39
C GLU A 136 2.44 -11.15 3.90
N GLY A 137 2.09 -10.44 4.97
CA GLY A 137 2.93 -9.38 5.54
C GLY A 137 2.88 -9.42 7.06
N GLY A 138 4.06 -9.58 7.67
CA GLY A 138 4.22 -9.49 9.11
C GLY A 138 4.37 -8.06 9.61
N VAL A 139 3.95 -7.82 10.84
CA VAL A 139 4.30 -6.64 11.63
C VAL A 139 4.82 -7.10 12.98
N LEU A 140 5.87 -6.46 13.47
CA LEU A 140 6.44 -6.74 14.78
C LEU A 140 5.66 -5.94 15.82
N MET A 141 5.15 -6.60 16.84
CA MET A 141 4.43 -5.96 17.94
C MET A 141 4.95 -6.44 19.29
N ARG A 142 4.66 -5.69 20.35
CA ARG A 142 4.87 -6.18 21.71
C ARG A 142 4.08 -7.47 21.91
N HIS A 143 4.66 -8.39 22.67
CA HIS A 143 4.07 -9.69 22.93
C HIS A 143 2.65 -9.55 23.51
N TYR A 144 1.69 -10.34 22.98
CA TYR A 144 0.27 -10.22 23.34
C TYR A 144 0.01 -10.31 24.86
N ASN A 145 0.76 -11.18 25.56
CA ASN A 145 0.61 -11.36 27.01
C ASN A 145 1.11 -10.16 27.83
N LYS A 146 1.88 -9.24 27.23
CA LYS A 146 2.39 -8.02 27.87
C LYS A 146 1.47 -6.82 27.67
N LEU A 147 0.42 -6.96 26.85
CA LEU A 147 -0.58 -5.91 26.64
C LEU A 147 -1.49 -5.75 27.86
N SER A 148 -1.86 -4.52 28.17
CA SER A 148 -2.93 -4.23 29.12
C SER A 148 -4.29 -4.71 28.59
N GLU A 149 -5.30 -4.80 29.45
CA GLU A 149 -6.64 -5.20 29.00
C GLU A 149 -7.23 -4.21 27.98
N GLU A 150 -7.02 -2.90 28.17
CA GLU A 150 -7.41 -1.86 27.20
C GLU A 150 -6.71 -2.06 25.85
N GLU A 151 -5.41 -2.36 25.86
CA GLU A 151 -4.65 -2.63 24.64
C GLU A 151 -5.10 -3.92 23.95
N LYS A 152 -5.48 -4.96 24.70
CA LYS A 152 -6.06 -6.19 24.14
C LYS A 152 -7.43 -5.94 23.50
N GLU A 153 -8.26 -5.09 24.09
CA GLU A 153 -9.54 -4.68 23.51
C GLU A 153 -9.33 -3.96 22.17
N ILE A 154 -8.41 -2.99 22.13
CA ILE A 154 -8.03 -2.29 20.90
C ILE A 154 -7.46 -3.28 19.89
N PHE A 155 -6.52 -4.14 20.29
CA PHE A 155 -5.95 -5.16 19.41
C PHE A 155 -7.03 -6.03 18.78
N ASN A 156 -7.91 -6.62 19.59
CA ASN A 156 -8.95 -7.53 19.10
C ASN A 156 -9.95 -6.84 18.19
N LYS A 157 -10.21 -5.54 18.40
CA LYS A 157 -11.10 -4.75 17.54
C LYS A 157 -10.49 -4.42 16.18
N TYR A 158 -9.18 -4.24 16.09
CA TYR A 158 -8.52 -3.68 14.89
C TYR A 158 -7.55 -4.62 14.18
N LYS A 159 -7.13 -5.74 14.78
CA LYS A 159 -6.12 -6.67 14.23
C LYS A 159 -6.46 -7.23 12.85
N ASP A 160 -7.74 -7.33 12.52
CA ASP A 160 -8.24 -7.88 11.24
C ASP A 160 -8.58 -6.79 10.22
N THR A 161 -8.02 -5.59 10.37
CA THR A 161 -8.25 -4.44 9.48
C THR A 161 -6.96 -3.94 8.88
N LEU A 162 -7.00 -3.55 7.60
CA LEU A 162 -5.93 -2.84 6.90
C LEU A 162 -6.49 -1.68 6.08
N TYR A 163 -5.65 -0.68 5.86
CA TYR A 163 -5.88 0.42 4.93
C TYR A 163 -4.97 0.25 3.73
N PHE A 164 -5.45 0.63 2.55
CA PHE A 164 -4.71 0.51 1.30
C PHE A 164 -4.72 1.81 0.52
N GLU A 165 -3.56 2.17 -0.03
CA GLU A 165 -3.49 2.96 -1.27
C GLU A 165 -3.28 1.98 -2.42
N LEU A 166 -4.26 1.91 -3.31
CA LEU A 166 -4.27 1.08 -4.51
C LEU A 166 -3.92 1.94 -5.71
N ARG A 167 -3.21 1.35 -6.67
CA ARG A 167 -2.98 1.92 -8.00
C ARG A 167 -3.45 0.94 -9.06
N ILE A 168 -4.49 1.30 -9.79
CA ILE A 168 -5.09 0.47 -10.84
C ILE A 168 -5.00 1.25 -12.14
N ASN A 169 -4.23 0.73 -13.10
CA ASN A 169 -3.94 1.41 -14.37
C ASN A 169 -3.42 2.85 -14.16
N GLY A 170 -2.61 3.05 -13.12
CA GLY A 170 -2.04 4.35 -12.73
C GLY A 170 -2.98 5.27 -11.94
N LYS A 171 -4.26 4.93 -11.78
CA LYS A 171 -5.23 5.70 -11.00
C LYS A 171 -5.26 5.24 -9.55
N LYS A 172 -5.42 6.18 -8.62
CA LYS A 172 -5.40 5.90 -7.18
C LYS A 172 -6.79 5.61 -6.62
N ALA A 173 -6.87 4.61 -5.75
CA ALA A 173 -8.03 4.36 -4.91
C ALA A 173 -7.59 4.10 -3.47
N TYR A 174 -8.40 4.54 -2.52
CA TYR A 174 -8.11 4.40 -1.09
C TYR A 174 -9.24 3.62 -0.42
N VAL A 175 -8.87 2.62 0.38
CA VAL A 175 -9.86 1.71 0.97
C VAL A 175 -9.43 1.21 2.34
N LYS A 176 -10.43 1.01 3.21
CA LYS A 176 -10.32 0.25 4.46
C LYS A 176 -10.96 -1.12 4.21
N VAL A 177 -10.23 -2.19 4.51
CA VAL A 177 -10.72 -3.57 4.38
C VAL A 177 -10.61 -4.26 5.74
N SER A 178 -11.61 -5.06 6.09
CA SER A 178 -11.64 -5.87 7.30
C SER A 178 -12.08 -7.30 6.97
N SER A 179 -11.54 -8.29 7.68
CA SER A 179 -11.99 -9.70 7.62
C SER A 179 -13.15 -9.99 8.57
#